data_AF-A0A2L2YYB4-F1
#
_entry.id   AF-A0A2L2YYB4-F1
#
_cell.length_a   1.000
_cell.length_b   1.000
_cell.length_c   1.000
_cell.angle_alpha   90.00
_cell.angle_beta   90.00
_cell.angle_gamma   90.00
#
_symmetry.space_group_name_H-M   'P 1'
#
loop_
_entity.id
_entity.type
_entity.pdbx_description
1 polymer ?
#
loop_
_entity_poly.entity_id
_entity_poly.type
_entity_poly.pdbx_seq_one_letter_code
_entity_poly.pdbx_strand_id
1 'polypeptide(L)'
;IIRAANELELTGKNYIWIVTQSIVGPAFSNTPPPPDFPPGLLGIHFNTTMHRLMEEIERSVKIFVHGLEQFLEDPQNANMSLAHNLNCTSN
;
A
#
# COMPACT_ATOMS: atom_id res chain seq x y z
N ILE A 1 -19.86 4.64 1.46
CA ILE A 1 -20.04 3.81 0.24
C ILE A 1 -20.80 2.54 0.58
N ILE A 2 -20.24 1.63 1.40
CA ILE A 2 -20.88 0.35 1.72
C ILE A 2 -22.28 0.51 2.36
N ARG A 3 -22.46 1.45 3.29
CA ARG A 3 -23.80 1.75 3.85
C ARG A 3 -24.83 2.14 2.78
N ALA A 4 -24.46 3.03 1.87
CA ALA A 4 -25.35 3.44 0.77
C ALA A 4 -25.62 2.28 -0.20
N ALA A 5 -24.63 1.43 -0.46
CA ALA A 5 -24.83 0.22 -1.25
C ALA A 5 -25.80 -0.75 -0.58
N ASN A 6 -25.82 -0.81 0.76
CA ASN A 6 -26.77 -1.61 1.52
C ASN A 6 -28.21 -1.06 1.38
N GLU A 7 -28.37 0.26 1.46
CA GLU A 7 -29.65 0.94 1.25
C GLU A 7 -30.20 0.74 -0.18
N LEU A 8 -29.31 0.49 -1.15
CA LEU A 8 -29.66 0.23 -2.56
C LEU A 8 -29.72 -1.27 -2.91
N GLU A 9 -29.69 -2.16 -1.91
CA GLU A 9 -29.72 -3.63 -2.08
C GLU A 9 -28.55 -4.21 -2.91
N LEU A 10 -27.44 -3.46 -3.03
CA LEU A 10 -26.23 -3.86 -3.76
C LEU A 10 -25.25 -4.68 -2.90
N THR A 11 -25.61 -5.01 -1.67
CA THR A 11 -24.85 -5.86 -0.72
C THR A 11 -25.47 -7.26 -0.57
N GLY A 12 -26.57 -7.52 -1.28
CA GLY A 12 -27.28 -8.79 -1.24
C GLY A 12 -26.53 -9.93 -1.94
N LYS A 13 -27.13 -11.12 -1.92
CA LYS A 13 -26.54 -12.39 -2.39
C LYS A 13 -26.11 -12.41 -3.87
N ASN A 14 -26.58 -11.45 -4.66
CA ASN A 14 -26.29 -11.36 -6.09
C ASN A 14 -25.05 -10.51 -6.40
N TYR A 15 -24.43 -9.89 -5.38
CA TYR A 15 -23.30 -8.99 -5.54
C TYR A 15 -22.14 -9.43 -4.67
N ILE A 16 -20.92 -9.29 -5.20
CA ILE A 16 -19.67 -9.54 -4.49
C ILE A 16 -18.89 -8.23 -4.43
N TRP A 17 -18.41 -7.88 -3.23
CA TRP A 17 -17.56 -6.72 -3.01
C TRP A 17 -16.11 -7.17 -2.89
N ILE A 18 -15.26 -6.70 -3.81
CA ILE A 18 -13.82 -6.94 -3.77
C ILE A 18 -13.16 -5.64 -3.32
N VAL A 19 -12.35 -5.72 -2.27
CA VAL A 19 -11.71 -4.53 -1.67
C VAL A 19 -10.23 -4.75 -1.41
N THR A 20 -9.48 -3.65 -1.30
CA THR A 20 -8.06 -3.65 -1.00
C THR A 20 -7.78 -3.75 0.50
N GLN A 21 -6.53 -4.10 0.85
CA GLN A 21 -6.06 -4.16 2.25
C GLN A 21 -6.29 -2.86 3.04
N SER A 22 -6.30 -1.69 2.38
CA SER A 22 -6.59 -0.41 3.03
C SER A 22 -8.02 -0.30 3.58
N ILE A 23 -8.96 -1.10 3.08
CA ILE A 23 -10.35 -1.14 3.54
C ILE A 23 -10.54 -2.20 4.62
N VAL A 24 -9.99 -3.40 4.42
CA VAL A 24 -10.09 -4.50 5.42
C VAL A 24 -9.12 -4.34 6.60
N GLY A 25 -8.16 -3.42 6.48
CA GLY A 25 -7.16 -3.16 7.49
C GLY A 25 -6.19 -4.35 7.68
N PRO A 26 -5.55 -4.46 8.85
CA PRO A 26 -4.79 -5.65 9.22
C PRO A 26 -5.80 -6.78 9.45
N ALA A 27 -6.21 -7.44 8.37
CA ALA A 27 -7.36 -8.34 8.26
C ALA A 27 -7.34 -9.60 9.16
N PHE A 28 -6.46 -9.66 10.17
CA PHE A 28 -6.22 -10.82 11.02
C PHE A 28 -5.86 -10.47 12.48
N SER A 29 -5.97 -9.20 12.91
CA SER A 29 -6.10 -8.97 14.35
C SER A 29 -7.44 -9.54 14.80
N ASN A 30 -7.57 -10.01 16.04
CA ASN A 30 -8.81 -10.60 16.61
C ASN A 30 -9.97 -9.60 16.74
N THR A 31 -10.06 -8.64 15.83
CA THR A 31 -11.03 -7.56 15.75
C THR A 31 -12.14 -8.00 14.80
N PRO A 32 -13.41 -7.96 15.23
CA PRO A 32 -14.51 -8.25 14.33
C PRO A 32 -14.54 -7.24 13.17
N PRO A 33 -15.00 -7.65 11.97
CA PRO A 33 -15.15 -6.73 10.86
C PRO A 33 -16.14 -5.61 11.20
N PRO A 34 -16.00 -4.42 10.58
CA PRO A 34 -16.98 -3.35 10.74
C PRO A 34 -18.41 -3.83 10.42
N PRO A 35 -19.43 -3.35 11.15
CA PRO A 35 -20.80 -3.84 11.02
C PRO A 35 -21.41 -3.59 9.63
N ASP A 36 -20.90 -2.61 8.90
CA ASP A 36 -21.35 -2.31 7.54
C ASP A 36 -20.82 -3.32 6.51
N PHE A 37 -19.84 -4.18 6.85
CA PHE A 37 -19.25 -5.08 5.87
C PHE A 37 -20.25 -6.17 5.46
N PRO A 38 -20.59 -6.28 4.16
CA PRO A 38 -21.57 -7.25 3.73
C PRO A 38 -21.01 -8.67 3.79
N PRO A 39 -21.85 -9.68 4.05
CA PRO A 39 -21.44 -11.07 3.98
C PRO A 39 -20.86 -11.42 2.61
N GLY A 40 -19.71 -12.12 2.59
CA GLY A 40 -19.05 -12.51 1.34
C GLY A 40 -18.15 -11.43 0.71
N LEU A 41 -17.92 -10.30 1.39
CA LEU A 41 -16.89 -9.34 0.99
C LEU A 41 -15.50 -10.02 0.96
N LEU A 42 -14.80 -9.85 -0.16
CA LEU A 42 -13.48 -10.43 -0.41
C LEU A 42 -12.41 -9.35 -0.29
N GLY A 43 -11.58 -9.46 0.75
CA GLY A 43 -10.42 -8.60 0.95
C GLY A 43 -9.18 -9.16 0.29
N ILE A 44 -8.52 -8.35 -0.55
CA ILE A 44 -7.17 -8.67 -1.04
C ILE A 44 -6.17 -8.23 0.04
N HIS A 45 -5.44 -9.20 0.60
CA HIS A 45 -4.43 -8.98 1.62
C HIS A 45 -3.04 -9.35 1.09
N PHE A 46 -2.08 -8.47 1.32
CA PHE A 46 -0.66 -8.72 1.12
C PHE A 46 -0.09 -9.30 2.40
N ASN A 47 0.75 -10.32 2.28
CA ASN A 47 1.40 -10.93 3.43
C ASN A 47 2.30 -9.90 4.14
N THR A 48 1.84 -9.40 5.29
CA THR A 48 2.58 -8.44 6.13
C THR A 48 3.29 -9.11 7.31
N THR A 49 3.69 -10.37 7.17
CA THR A 49 4.51 -11.03 8.20
C THR A 49 5.88 -10.37 8.32
N MET A 50 6.51 -10.46 9.49
CA MET A 50 7.84 -9.90 9.72
C MET A 50 8.88 -10.43 8.70
N HIS A 51 8.78 -11.71 8.34
CA HIS A 51 9.67 -12.30 7.34
C HIS A 51 9.51 -11.65 5.96
N ARG A 52 8.27 -11.46 5.48
CA ARG A 52 8.01 -10.75 4.21
C ARG A 52 8.44 -9.29 4.27
N LEU A 53 8.24 -8.62 5.41
CA LEU A 53 8.72 -7.25 5.58
C LEU A 53 10.24 -7.15 5.36
N MET A 54 11.02 -8.05 5.93
CA MET A 54 12.47 -8.04 5.78
C MET A 54 12.90 -8.29 4.32
N GLU A 55 12.24 -9.20 3.61
CA GLU A 55 12.48 -9.44 2.19
C GLU A 55 12.14 -8.20 1.34
N GLU A 56 11.02 -7.52 1.62
CA GLU A 56 10.61 -6.33 0.89
C GLU A 56 11.52 -5.13 1.18
N ILE A 57 12.10 -5.02 2.38
CA ILE A 57 13.13 -4.02 2.67
C ILE A 57 14.37 -4.25 1.81
N GLU A 58 14.89 -5.48 1.76
CA GLU A 58 16.04 -5.81 0.93
C GLU A 58 15.77 -5.50 -0.54
N ARG A 59 14.60 -5.91 -1.04
CA ARG A 59 14.18 -5.65 -2.41
C ARG A 59 14.06 -4.15 -2.69
N SER A 60 13.51 -3.37 -1.77
CA SER A 60 13.35 -1.92 -1.92
C SER A 60 14.70 -1.22 -2.02
N VAL A 61 15.69 -1.62 -1.21
CA VAL A 61 17.05 -1.10 -1.28
C VAL A 61 17.68 -1.41 -2.64
N LYS A 62 17.53 -2.63 -3.16
CA LYS A 62 18.04 -3.01 -4.49
C LYS A 62 17.41 -2.18 -5.60
N ILE A 63 16.09 -1.98 -5.57
CA ILE A 63 15.38 -1.16 -6.55
C ILE A 63 15.88 0.29 -6.50
N PHE A 64 16.05 0.84 -5.30
CA PHE A 64 16.56 2.19 -5.12
C PHE A 64 17.98 2.35 -5.69
N VAL A 65 18.89 1.44 -5.36
CA VAL A 65 20.27 1.47 -5.88
C VAL A 65 20.28 1.33 -7.40
N HIS A 66 19.48 0.41 -7.96
CA HIS A 66 19.42 0.25 -9.41
C HIS A 66 18.89 1.50 -10.11
N GLY A 67 17.89 2.16 -9.54
CA GLY A 67 17.40 3.45 -10.06
C GLY A 67 18.45 4.55 -9.96
N LEU A 68 19.27 4.56 -8.90
CA LEU A 68 20.36 5.50 -8.73
C LEU A 68 21.49 5.27 -9.75
N GLU A 69 21.88 4.02 -9.99
CA GLU A 69 22.86 3.65 -11.02
C GLU A 69 22.39 4.11 -12.40
N GLN A 70 21.15 3.80 -12.77
CA GLN A 70 20.55 4.25 -14.02
C GLN A 70 20.50 5.78 -14.14
N PHE A 71 20.19 6.48 -13.05
CA PHE A 71 20.20 7.94 -13.03
C PHE A 71 21.59 8.51 -13.31
N LEU A 72 22.64 7.96 -12.70
CA LEU A 72 24.03 8.40 -12.86
C LEU A 72 24.60 8.06 -14.24
N GLU A 73 24.17 6.94 -14.83
CA GLU A 73 24.61 6.49 -16.15
C GLU A 73 23.96 7.26 -17.30
N ASP A 74 22.82 7.91 -17.07
CA ASP A 74 22.14 8.71 -18.08
C ASP A 74 22.84 10.08 -18.30
N PRO A 75 23.41 10.34 -19.49
CA PRO A 75 24.08 11.59 -19.79
C PRO A 75 23.19 12.84 -19.65
N GLN A 76 21.87 12.69 -19.73
CA GLN A 76 20.92 13.79 -19.53
C GLN A 76 20.94 14.32 -18.09
N ASN A 77 21.39 13.51 -17.14
CA ASN A 77 21.42 13.84 -15.71
C ASN A 77 22.78 14.35 -15.23
N ALA A 78 23.79 14.49 -16.10
CA ALA A 78 25.18 14.78 -15.72
C ALA A 78 25.40 16.03 -14.86
N ASN A 79 24.50 17.01 -14.91
CA ASN A 79 24.56 18.25 -14.13
C ASN A 79 23.42 18.37 -13.09
N MET A 80 22.69 17.29 -12.85
CA MET A 80 21.64 17.25 -11.84
C MET A 80 22.20 16.73 -10.52
N SER A 81 21.88 17.42 -9.42
CA SER A 81 22.28 16.99 -8.08
C SER A 81 21.12 16.28 -7.40
N LEU A 82 21.42 15.12 -6.81
CA LEU A 82 20.51 14.40 -5.89
C LEU A 82 20.70 14.83 -4.44
N ALA A 83 21.64 15.74 -4.15
CA ALA A 83 21.82 16.27 -2.82
C ALA A 83 20.58 17.08 -2.43
N HIS A 84 19.92 16.69 -1.34
CA HIS A 84 18.80 17.46 -0.81
C HIS A 84 19.33 18.74 -0.16
N ASN A 85 18.68 19.88 -0.42
CA ASN A 85 18.91 21.13 0.31
C ASN A 85 18.26 21.09 1.71
N LEU A 86 18.62 20.10 2.53
CA LEU A 86 18.21 20.07 3.94
C LEU A 86 19.11 21.05 4.70
N ASN A 87 18.54 22.18 5.12
CA ASN A 87 19.21 23.10 6.03
C ASN A 87 18.71 22.84 7.45
N CYS A 88 19.60 22.36 8.33
CA CYS A 88 19.29 22.10 9.74
C CYS A 88 19.41 23.33 10.65
N THR A 89 19.54 24.54 10.08
CA THR A 89 19.50 25.77 10.88
C THR A 89 18.05 26.11 11.25
N SER A 90 17.54 25.50 12.31
CA SER A 90 16.49 26.12 13.11
C SER A 90 17.17 27.15 14.02
N ASN A 91 16.85 28.43 13.82
CA ASN A 91 17.05 29.43 14.86
C ASN A 91 16.07 29.20 16.01
#